data_AF-A0A523AMR9-F1
#
_entry.id   AF-A0A523AMR9-F1
#
_cell.length_a   1.000
_cell.length_b   1.000
_cell.length_c   1.000
_cell.angle_alpha   90.00
_cell.angle_beta   90.00
_cell.angle_gamma   90.00
#
_symmetry.space_group_name_H-M   'P 1'
#
loop_
_entity.id
_entity.type
_entity.pdbx_description
1 polymer ?
#
loop_
_entity_poly.entity_id
_entity_poly.type
_entity_poly.pdbx_seq_one_letter_code
_entity_poly.pdbx_strand_id
1 'polypeptide(L)' 'MAITCLDRLFRGCAGARRWEELTEEARSFVRRVEEATGVPVTLLSTGEGIEDVIDLSRGRL' A
#
# COMPACT_ATOMS: atom_id res chain seq x y z
N MET A 1 9.50 -2.30 4.93
CA MET A 1 9.42 -0.84 4.62
C MET A 1 7.96 -0.40 4.70
N ALA A 2 7.69 0.86 5.04
CA ALA A 2 6.34 1.40 5.09
C ALA A 2 6.15 2.53 4.06
N ILE A 3 5.00 2.57 3.41
CA ILE A 3 4.57 3.68 2.54
C ILE A 3 3.31 4.29 3.16
N THR A 4 3.28 5.61 3.29
CA THR A 4 2.16 6.35 3.87
C THR A 4 1.52 7.28 2.86
N CYS A 5 0.29 7.72 3.15
CA CYS A 5 -0.47 8.64 2.29
C CYS A 5 -0.73 8.09 0.89
N LEU A 6 -0.96 6.78 0.75
CA LEU A 6 -1.21 6.14 -0.55
C LEU A 6 -2.52 6.65 -1.17
N ASP A 7 -3.51 6.95 -0.34
CA ASP A 7 -4.78 7.60 -0.68
C ASP A 7 -4.61 8.99 -1.31
N ARG A 8 -3.58 9.73 -0.91
CA ARG A 8 -3.28 11.06 -1.47
C ARG A 8 -2.63 10.94 -2.85
N LEU A 9 -1.80 9.91 -3.05
CA LEU A 9 -1.16 9.63 -4.35
C LEU A 9 -2.15 8.99 -5.33
N PHE A 10 -2.99 8.08 -4.83
CA PHE A 10 -3.98 7.32 -5.59
C PHE A 10 -5.34 7.43 -4.90
N ARG A 11 -6.15 8.42 -5.31
CA ARG A 11 -7.45 8.70 -4.67
C ARG A 11 -8.43 7.53 -4.63
N GLY A 12 -8.26 6.54 -5.51
CA GLY A 12 -9.05 5.30 -5.49
C GLY A 12 -8.69 4.31 -4.38
N CYS A 13 -7.66 4.57 -3.58
CA CYS A 13 -7.20 3.70 -2.50
C CYS A 13 -7.64 4.16 -1.10
N ALA A 14 -8.38 5.26 -0.99
CA ALA A 14 -8.83 5.77 0.31
C ALA A 14 -9.66 4.73 1.06
N GLY A 15 -9.24 4.38 2.28
CA GLY A 15 -9.91 3.39 3.13
C GLY A 15 -9.72 1.93 2.70
N ALA A 16 -8.85 1.64 1.73
CA ALA A 16 -8.55 0.27 1.32
C ALA A 16 -7.84 -0.49 2.46
N ARG A 17 -8.32 -1.69 2.79
CA ARG A 17 -7.80 -2.51 3.90
C ARG A 17 -7.17 -3.81 3.45
N ARG A 18 -7.26 -4.12 2.16
CA ARG A 18 -6.68 -5.30 1.54
C ARG A 18 -5.94 -4.94 0.27
N TRP A 19 -4.96 -5.76 -0.11
CA TRP A 19 -4.12 -5.51 -1.27
C TRP A 19 -4.92 -5.46 -2.58
N GLU A 20 -5.96 -6.27 -2.70
CA GLU A 20 -6.83 -6.41 -3.87
C GLU A 20 -7.75 -5.20 -4.07
N GLU A 21 -7.98 -4.43 -3.01
CA GLU A 21 -8.77 -3.19 -3.05
C GLU A 21 -7.98 -2.01 -3.62
N LEU A 22 -6.65 -2.14 -3.71
CA LEU A 22 -5.80 -1.11 -4.31
C LEU A 22 -5.96 -1.07 -5.83
N THR A 23 -5.90 0.15 -6.38
CA THR A 23 -5.87 0.33 -7.83
C THR A 23 -4.65 -0.36 -8.44
N GLU A 24 -4.72 -0.74 -9.72
CA GLU A 24 -3.58 -1.35 -10.42
C GLU A 24 -2.35 -0.43 -10.42
N GLU A 25 -2.58 0.89 -10.51
CA GLU A 25 -1.55 1.91 -10.46
C GLU A 25 -0.84 1.94 -9.11
N ALA A 26 -1.59 1.87 -8.01
CA ALA A 26 -1.01 1.82 -6.66
C ALA A 26 -0.20 0.54 -6.43
N ARG A 27 -0.72 -0.61 -6.87
CA ARG A 27 -0.01 -1.89 -6.79
C ARG A 27 1.28 -1.87 -7.63
N SER A 28 1.22 -1.30 -8.82
CA SER A 28 2.39 -1.11 -9.70
C SER A 28 3.42 -0.17 -9.09
N PHE A 29 2.99 0.91 -8.42
CA PHE A 29 3.87 1.82 -7.70
C PHE A 29 4.61 1.11 -6.57
N VAL A 30 3.90 0.36 -5.72
CA VAL A 30 4.51 -0.41 -4.63
C VAL A 30 5.58 -1.37 -5.17
N ARG A 31 5.28 -2.13 -6.23
CA ARG A 31 6.24 -3.05 -6.87
C ARG A 31 7.50 -2.33 -7.37
N ARG A 32 7.34 -1.16 -8.01
CA ARG A 32 8.47 -0.34 -8.48
C ARG A 32 9.34 0.16 -7.33
N VAL A 33 8.74 0.55 -6.21
CA VAL A 33 9.49 0.97 -5.02
C VAL A 33 10.28 -0.20 -4.44
N GLU A 34 9.69 -1.39 -4.35
CA GLU A 34 10.39 -2.61 -3.92
C GLU A 34 11.55 -2.96 -4.85
N GLU A 35 11.35 -2.89 -6.16
CA GLU A 35 12.40 -3.16 -7.17
C GLU A 35 13.56 -2.16 -7.07
N ALA A 36 13.25 -0.86 -6.95
CA ALA A 36 14.27 0.19 -6.87
C ALA A 36 15.07 0.16 -5.57
N THR A 37 14.48 -0.31 -4.47
CA THR A 37 15.11 -0.30 -3.14
C THR A 37 15.68 -1.66 -2.74
N GLY A 38 15.20 -2.75 -3.35
CA GLY A 38 15.49 -4.11 -2.91
C GLY A 38 14.86 -4.48 -1.56
N VAL A 39 13.93 -3.67 -1.04
CA VAL A 39 13.32 -3.85 0.28
C VAL A 39 11.82 -4.08 0.15
N PRO A 40 11.24 -5.15 0.74
CA PRO A 40 9.81 -5.40 0.68
C PRO A 40 9.01 -4.34 1.46
N VAL A 41 7.87 -3.96 0.90
CA VAL A 41 6.87 -3.11 1.54
C VAL A 41 5.96 -3.99 2.39
N THR A 42 5.92 -3.70 3.68
CA THR A 42 5.23 -4.50 4.70
C THR A 42 4.05 -3.75 5.31
N LEU A 43 3.99 -2.42 5.16
CA LEU A 43 2.89 -1.59 5.67
C LEU A 43 2.53 -0.53 4.64
N LEU A 44 1.22 -0.35 4.41
CA LEU A 44 0.67 0.70 3.54
C LEU A 44 -0.41 1.45 4.32
N SER A 45 -0.29 2.76 4.46
CA SER A 45 -1.39 3.60 4.96
C SER A 45 -2.20 4.16 3.79
N THR A 46 -3.51 3.96 3.89
CA THR A 46 -4.54 4.26 2.88
C THR A 46 -5.56 5.29 3.39
N GLY A 47 -5.24 5.98 4.48
CA GLY A 47 -6.12 6.97 5.10
C GLY A 47 -5.60 7.42 6.46
N GLU A 48 -6.43 8.21 7.13
CA GLU A 48 -6.15 8.79 8.45
C GLU A 48 -6.61 7.86 9.60
N GLY A 49 -7.50 6.90 9.32
CA GLY A 49 -7.97 5.92 10.30
C GLY A 49 -6.88 4.91 10.67
N ILE A 50 -6.94 4.39 11.90
CA ILE A 50 -6.02 3.34 12.36
C ILE A 50 -6.24 2.05 11.55
N GLU A 51 -7.47 1.83 11.13
CA GLU A 51 -7.92 0.75 10.29
C GLU A 51 -7.61 0.95 8.79
N ASP A 52 -7.17 2.14 8.38
CA ASP A 52 -6.76 2.45 7.01
C ASP A 52 -5.28 2.11 6.81
N VAL A 53 -4.92 0.90 7.23
CA VAL A 53 -3.57 0.35 7.12
C VAL A 53 -3.64 -1.09 6.65
N ILE A 54 -2.89 -1.40 5.60
CA ILE A 54 -2.70 -2.76 5.07
C ILE A 54 -1.37 -3.31 5.60
N ASP A 55 -1.44 -4.39 6.37
CA ASP A 55 -0.28 -5.15 6.84
C ASP A 55 0.02 -6.33 5.92
N LEU A 56 1.17 -6.29 5.25
CA LEU A 56 1.65 -7.29 4.30
C LEU A 56 2.79 -8.15 4.87
N SER A 57 3.14 -7.99 6.16
CA SER A 57 4.25 -8.70 6.80
C SER A 57 4.10 -10.23 6.80
N ARG A 58 2.85 -10.72 6.69
CA ARG A 58 2.51 -12.15 6.62
C ARG A 58 2.30 -12.68 5.20
N GLY A 59 2.52 -11.85 4.17
CA GLY A 59 2.25 -12.16 2.76
C GLY A 59 1.12 -11.32 2.16
N ARG A 60 1.04 -11.28 0.82
CA ARG A 60 -0.01 -10.61 0.04
C ARG A 60 -1.12 -11.63 -0.29
N LEU A 61 -2.11 -11.75 0.59
CA LEU A 61 -3.29 -12.62 0.42
C LEU A 61 -4.57 -11.79 0.34
#